data_AF-A0A1D3L2Z7-F1
#
_entry.id   AF-A0A1D3L2Z7-F1
#
_cell.length_a   1.000
_cell.length_b   1.000
_cell.length_c   1.000
_cell.angle_alpha   90.00
_cell.angle_beta   90.00
_cell.angle_gamma   90.00
#
_symmetry.space_group_name_H-M   'P 1'
#
loop_
_entity.id
_entity.type
_entity.pdbx_description
1 polymer ?
#
loop_
_entity_poly.entity_id
_entity_poly.type
_entity_poly.pdbx_seq_one_letter_code
_entity_poly.pdbx_strand_id
1 'polypeptide(L)' 'MPEWITGKEVESKDIEKSLKAITEEVCFKCEEHSDKCSIAKAAADIKAMEE' A
#
# COMPACT_ATOMS: atom_id res chain seq x y z
N MET A 1 17.70 12.44 -14.55
CA MET A 1 16.29 12.31 -14.12
C MET A 1 16.18 10.95 -13.43
N PRO A 2 15.48 10.81 -12.29
CA PRO A 2 15.36 9.51 -11.63
C PRO A 2 14.69 8.48 -12.56
N GLU A 3 15.09 7.22 -12.43
CA GLU A 3 14.60 6.09 -13.23
C GLU A 3 14.07 4.98 -12.30
N TRP A 4 12.94 4.36 -12.68
CA TRP A 4 12.48 3.13 -12.05
C TRP A 4 13.39 1.95 -12.40
N ILE A 5 13.38 0.89 -11.57
CA ILE A 5 14.08 -0.39 -11.85
C ILE A 5 13.71 -0.99 -13.22
N THR A 6 12.53 -0.65 -13.75
CA THR A 6 12.08 -1.06 -15.09
C THR A 6 12.74 -0.28 -16.23
N GLY A 7 13.66 0.65 -15.96
CA GLY A 7 14.28 1.54 -16.94
C GLY A 7 13.36 2.65 -17.45
N LYS A 8 12.24 2.90 -16.76
CA LYS A 8 11.30 3.97 -17.13
C LYS A 8 11.74 5.27 -16.48
N GLU A 9 11.98 6.28 -17.30
CA GLU A 9 12.19 7.66 -16.83
C GLU A 9 10.96 8.19 -16.10
N VAL A 10 11.20 8.88 -14.97
CA VAL A 10 10.12 9.44 -14.15
C VAL A 10 10.36 10.91 -13.88
N GLU A 11 9.30 11.70 -14.03
CA GLU A 11 9.30 13.06 -13.53
C GLU A 11 9.24 13.07 -12.00
N SER A 12 9.87 14.06 -11.37
CA SER A 12 9.90 14.18 -9.90
C SER A 12 8.50 14.22 -9.28
N LYS A 13 7.51 14.79 -9.98
CA LYS A 13 6.10 14.83 -9.55
C LYS A 13 5.46 13.44 -9.41
N ASP A 14 5.91 12.48 -10.23
CA ASP A 14 5.35 11.13 -10.25
C ASP A 14 5.95 10.28 -9.13
N ILE A 15 7.17 10.61 -8.68
CA ILE A 15 7.79 10.02 -7.50
C ILE A 15 7.03 10.41 -6.24
N GLU A 16 6.71 11.68 -6.06
CA GLU A 16 5.93 12.14 -4.90
C GLU A 16 4.55 11.49 -4.85
N LYS A 17 3.87 11.39 -6.00
CA LYS A 17 2.59 10.68 -6.09
C LYS A 17 2.72 9.20 -5.73
N SER A 18 3.77 8.54 -6.21
CA SER A 18 4.01 7.12 -5.94
C SER A 18 4.32 6.88 -4.46
N LEU A 19 5.16 7.72 -3.85
CA LEU A 19 5.46 7.67 -2.42
C LEU A 19 4.20 7.95 -1.57
N LYS A 20 3.37 8.90 -2.01
CA LYS A 20 2.10 9.20 -1.34
C LYS A 20 1.13 8.03 -1.46
N ALA A 21 0.98 7.40 -2.61
CA ALA A 21 0.16 6.19 -2.76
C ALA A 21 0.67 5.06 -1.86
N ILE A 22 1.99 4.82 -1.79
CA ILE A 22 2.57 3.78 -0.93
C ILE A 22 2.32 4.07 0.55
N THR A 23 2.48 5.33 0.97
CA THR A 23 2.32 5.70 2.39
C THR A 23 0.87 5.91 2.80
N GLU A 24 -0.03 6.27 1.89
CA GLU A 24 -1.42 6.58 2.20
C GLU A 24 -2.40 5.46 1.87
N GLU A 25 -2.12 4.66 0.83
CA GLU A 25 -3.06 3.65 0.31
C GLU A 25 -2.63 2.21 0.61
N VAL A 26 -1.33 1.99 0.82
CA VAL A 26 -0.81 0.65 1.15
C VAL A 26 -0.73 0.51 2.68
N CYS A 27 -0.81 -0.72 3.18
CA CYS A 27 -0.90 -1.10 4.61
C CYS A 27 0.30 -0.68 5.49
N PHE A 28 1.12 0.29 5.07
CA PHE A 28 2.27 0.82 5.80
C PHE A 28 1.90 1.95 6.78
N LYS A 29 0.63 2.39 6.81
CA LYS A 29 0.17 3.48 7.68
C LYS A 29 -0.41 3.02 9.02
N CYS A 30 -0.60 1.71 9.21
CA CYS A 30 -1.16 1.16 10.44
C CYS A 30 -0.02 0.81 11.41
N GLU A 31 0.07 1.49 12.55
CA GLU A 31 0.95 1.05 13.66
C GLU A 31 0.48 -0.29 14.25
N GLU A 32 -0.83 -0.48 14.35
CA GLU A 32 -1.48 -1.74 14.75
C GLU A 32 -2.65 -2.05 13.81
N HIS A 33 -2.81 -3.32 13.43
CA HIS A 33 -3.92 -3.75 12.57
C HIS A 33 -5.21 -3.79 13.38
N SER A 34 -5.93 -2.67 13.41
CA SER A 34 -7.27 -2.61 13.97
C SER A 34 -8.31 -3.20 13.00
N ASP A 35 -9.45 -3.60 13.53
CA ASP A 35 -10.63 -4.10 12.76
C ASP A 35 -11.18 -3.08 11.75
N LYS A 36 -10.74 -1.83 11.84
CA LYS A 36 -11.09 -0.75 10.90
C LYS A 36 -10.18 -0.70 9.67
N CYS A 37 -9.07 -1.44 9.65
CA CYS A 37 -8.23 -1.60 8.46
C CYS A 37 -8.94 -2.56 7.49
N SER A 38 -9.26 -2.07 6.29
CA SER A 38 -9.96 -2.84 5.26
C SER A 38 -9.21 -4.13 4.88
N ILE A 39 -7.87 -4.11 4.89
CA ILE A 39 -7.03 -5.27 4.60
C ILE A 39 -7.06 -6.26 5.77
N ALA A 40 -6.92 -5.78 7.02
CA ALA A 40 -6.97 -6.64 8.20
C ALA A 40 -8.33 -7.34 8.34
N LYS A 41 -9.41 -6.60 8.06
CA LYS A 41 -10.77 -7.13 8.02
C LYS A 41 -10.93 -8.20 6.94
N ALA A 42 -10.48 -7.92 5.71
CA ALA A 42 -10.56 -8.90 4.63
C ALA A 42 -9.77 -10.18 4.94
N ALA A 43 -8.60 -10.08 5.58
CA ALA A 43 -7.82 -11.24 6.02
C ALA A 43 -8.53 -12.06 7.11
N ALA A 44 -9.16 -11.38 8.07
CA ALA A 44 -9.98 -12.04 9.10
C ALA A 44 -11.21 -12.74 8.50
N ASP A 45 -11.90 -12.09 7.55
CA ASP A 45 -13.06 -12.65 6.85
C ASP A 45 -12.67 -13.92 6.06
N ILE A 46 -11.52 -13.92 5.36
CA ILE A 46 -11.00 -15.12 4.67
C ILE A 46 -10.74 -16.26 5.66
N LYS A 47 -10.07 -15.97 6.79
CA LYS A 47 -9.77 -16.97 7.80
C LYS A 47 -11.05 -17.60 8.38
N ALA A 48 -12.09 -16.80 8.60
CA ALA A 48 -13.38 -17.28 9.09
C ALA A 48 -14.14 -18.16 8.08
N MET A 49 -13.78 -18.13 6.79
CA MET A 49 -14.34 -19.04 5.79
C MET A 49 -13.68 -20.43 5.79
N GLU A 50 -12.51 -20.56 6.42
CA GLU A 50 -11.76 -21.81 6.52
C GLU A 50 -12.10 -22.62 7.78
N GLU A 51 -12.88 -22.06 8.71
CA GLU A 51 -13.39 -22.69 9.94
C GLU A 51 -14.84 -23.16 9.77
#